data_AF-A0A3C1BXL8-F1
#
_entry.id   AF-A0A3C1BXL8-F1
#
_cell.length_a   1.000
_cell.length_b   1.000
_cell.length_c   1.000
_cell.angle_alpha   90.00
_cell.angle_beta   90.00
_cell.angle_gamma   90.00
#
_symmetry.space_group_name_H-M   'P 1'
#
loop_
_entity.id
_entity.type
_entity.pdbx_description
1 polymer ?
#
loop_
_entity_poly.entity_id
_entity_poly.type
_entity_poly.pdbx_seq_one_letter_code
_entity_poly.pdbx_strand_id
1 'polypeptide(L)'
;AALNPANITVHTLALKKGADLFEKREGLSTAQEVSRMVDYSSASLRGLSYKPYYLYRQKYMSGSFENVGWSRDGLDCLYNIYMMEELHAIVSLGGGGMNKVNLPDGTLQRFHNPKFPEQYIEMIDSVCRQKEELFSLL
;
A
#
# COMPACT_ATOMS: atom_id res chain seq x y z
N ALA A 1 -8.23 16.91 17.01
CA ALA A 1 -8.98 16.60 15.78
C ALA A 1 -10.20 15.74 16.13
N ALA A 2 -11.39 16.05 15.62
CA ALA A 2 -12.64 15.39 16.02
C ALA A 2 -12.68 13.87 15.76
N LEU A 3 -12.02 13.39 14.68
CA LEU A 3 -11.95 11.96 14.35
C LEU A 3 -10.94 11.16 15.18
N ASN A 4 -9.91 11.82 15.73
CA ASN A 4 -8.86 11.23 16.59
C ASN A 4 -8.36 9.81 16.17
N PRO A 5 -7.91 9.61 14.92
CA PRO A 5 -7.48 8.29 14.46
C PRO A 5 -6.19 7.81 15.15
N ALA A 6 -5.95 6.50 15.14
CA ALA A 6 -4.70 5.93 15.65
C ALA A 6 -3.50 6.27 14.74
N ASN A 7 -3.73 6.25 13.42
CA ASN A 7 -2.75 6.56 12.40
C ASN A 7 -3.38 7.26 11.19
N ILE A 8 -2.58 8.02 10.46
CA ILE A 8 -2.94 8.81 9.27
C ILE A 8 -1.80 8.65 8.26
N THR A 9 -2.11 8.42 6.99
CA THR A 9 -1.10 8.45 5.93
C THR A 9 -1.35 9.62 5.01
N VAL A 10 -0.32 10.45 4.80
CA VAL A 10 -0.36 11.57 3.88
C VAL A 10 0.19 11.09 2.54
N HIS A 11 -0.64 11.20 1.50
CA HIS A 11 -0.24 10.85 0.14
C HIS A 11 -0.32 12.06 -0.76
N THR A 12 0.62 12.17 -1.71
CA THR A 12 0.44 13.08 -2.85
C THR A 12 -0.19 12.32 -4.03
N LEU A 13 -1.00 13.01 -4.82
CA LEU A 13 -1.67 12.43 -5.98
C LEU A 13 -0.69 11.82 -6.99
N ALA A 14 -0.91 10.55 -7.34
CA ALA A 14 -0.23 9.85 -8.43
C ALA A 14 -1.23 9.54 -9.56
N LEU A 15 -1.01 10.11 -10.74
CA LEU A 15 -1.94 9.98 -11.86
C LEU A 15 -1.76 8.63 -12.57
N LYS A 16 -2.87 7.89 -12.75
CA LYS A 16 -2.88 6.61 -13.47
C LYS A 16 -3.36 6.80 -14.90
N LYS A 17 -2.64 6.22 -15.88
CA LYS A 17 -2.89 6.38 -17.32
C LYS A 17 -4.33 6.10 -17.78
N GLY A 18 -5.07 5.23 -17.08
CA GLY A 18 -6.46 4.89 -17.42
C GLY A 18 -7.52 5.56 -16.55
N ALA A 19 -7.18 6.62 -15.81
CA ALA A 19 -8.14 7.39 -15.03
C ALA A 19 -8.54 8.66 -15.77
N ASP A 20 -9.81 9.05 -15.71
CA ASP A 20 -10.33 10.29 -16.31
C ASP A 20 -9.50 11.52 -15.94
N LEU A 21 -8.99 11.58 -14.70
CA LEU A 21 -8.17 12.69 -14.23
C LEU A 21 -6.82 12.79 -14.95
N PHE A 22 -6.27 11.66 -15.40
CA PHE A 22 -5.04 11.65 -16.21
C PHE A 22 -5.27 12.22 -17.61
N GLU A 23 -6.45 11.99 -18.19
CA GLU A 23 -6.82 12.48 -19.51
C GLU A 23 -7.14 13.98 -19.48
N LYS A 24 -7.99 14.41 -18.55
CA LYS A 24 -8.46 15.80 -18.46
C LYS A 24 -7.39 16.73 -17.89
N ARG A 25 -6.64 16.27 -16.89
CA ARG A 25 -5.60 17.05 -16.16
C ARG A 25 -6.08 18.39 -15.58
N GLU A 26 -7.37 18.56 -15.40
CA GLU A 26 -7.96 19.79 -14.87
C GLU A 26 -7.84 19.85 -13.34
N GLY A 27 -7.58 21.03 -12.79
CA GLY A 27 -7.57 21.28 -11.35
C GLY A 27 -6.40 20.66 -10.58
N LEU A 28 -5.33 20.25 -11.27
CA LEU A 28 -4.15 19.69 -10.62
C LEU A 28 -3.32 20.79 -9.93
N SER A 29 -3.01 20.57 -8.65
CA SER A 29 -2.08 21.43 -7.92
C SER A 29 -0.68 21.36 -8.51
N THR A 30 -0.01 22.51 -8.53
CA THR A 30 1.41 22.63 -8.87
C THR A 30 2.29 21.94 -7.83
N ALA A 31 3.53 21.62 -8.20
CA ALA A 31 4.48 21.01 -7.27
C ALA A 31 4.74 21.89 -6.03
N GLN A 32 4.76 23.21 -6.19
CA GLN A 32 4.92 24.15 -5.09
C GLN A 32 3.72 24.14 -4.14
N GLU A 33 2.50 24.08 -4.66
CA GLU A 33 1.30 23.96 -3.84
C GLU A 33 1.28 22.64 -3.06
N VAL A 34 1.60 21.53 -3.74
CA VAL A 34 1.71 20.21 -3.09
C VAL A 34 2.75 20.23 -1.98
N SER A 35 3.92 20.86 -2.20
CA SER A 35 4.94 21.02 -1.16
C SER A 35 4.39 21.73 0.08
N ARG A 36 3.69 22.86 -0.10
CA ARG A 36 3.09 23.61 1.01
C ARG A 36 2.04 22.78 1.76
N MET A 37 1.26 21.97 1.04
CA MET A 37 0.27 21.08 1.65
C MET A 37 0.95 19.99 2.50
N VAL A 38 2.04 19.41 2.01
CA VAL A 38 2.84 18.42 2.75
C VAL A 38 3.45 19.05 3.99
N ASP A 39 4.04 20.25 3.88
CA ASP A 39 4.62 20.98 5.02
C ASP A 39 3.56 21.30 6.08
N TYR A 40 2.40 21.78 5.66
CA TYR A 40 1.27 22.03 6.54
C TYR A 40 0.81 20.76 7.26
N SER A 41 0.71 19.63 6.55
CA SER A 41 0.30 18.36 7.14
C SER A 41 1.30 17.88 8.21
N SER A 42 2.60 17.99 7.92
CA SER A 42 3.67 17.61 8.84
C SER A 42 3.63 18.47 10.11
N ALA A 43 3.53 19.79 9.98
CA ALA A 43 3.42 20.69 11.12
C ALA A 43 2.18 20.42 11.96
N SER A 44 1.03 20.22 11.31
CA SER A 44 -0.25 19.95 11.98
C SER A 44 -0.24 18.63 12.74
N LEU A 45 0.27 17.56 12.14
CA LEU A 45 0.34 16.23 12.74
C LEU A 45 1.31 16.20 13.92
N ARG A 46 2.47 16.87 13.82
CA ARG A 46 3.38 17.05 14.96
C ARG A 46 2.73 17.82 16.10
N GLY A 47 2.01 18.90 15.80
CA GLY A 47 1.25 19.66 16.79
C GLY A 47 0.18 18.84 17.52
N LEU A 48 -0.32 17.78 16.88
CA LEU A 48 -1.25 16.80 17.45
C LEU A 48 -0.55 15.57 18.06
N SER A 49 0.78 15.62 18.24
CA SER A 49 1.61 14.55 18.81
C SER A 49 1.65 13.26 18.00
N TYR A 50 1.41 13.33 16.69
CA TYR A 50 1.70 12.22 15.77
C TYR A 50 3.19 12.25 15.40
N LYS A 51 3.77 11.05 15.25
CA LYS A 51 5.15 10.84 14.80
C LYS A 51 5.13 10.11 13.45
N PRO A 52 6.04 10.45 12.51
CA PRO A 52 6.19 9.66 11.30
C PRO A 52 6.79 8.29 11.67
N TYR A 53 6.26 7.21 11.09
CA TYR A 53 6.70 5.84 11.42
C TYR A 53 6.99 4.96 10.20
N TYR A 54 6.52 5.33 9.00
CA TYR A 54 6.97 4.70 7.75
C TYR A 54 6.92 5.68 6.59
N LEU A 55 7.64 5.34 5.53
CA LEU A 55 7.73 6.12 4.30
C LEU A 55 7.81 5.20 3.10
N TYR A 56 7.16 5.59 2.01
CA TYR A 56 7.37 4.94 0.73
C TYR A 56 7.16 5.91 -0.44
N ARG A 57 7.69 5.55 -1.61
CA ARG A 57 7.58 6.35 -2.84
C ARG A 57 6.81 5.55 -3.90
N GLN A 58 5.82 6.17 -4.53
CA GLN A 58 5.13 5.60 -5.69
C GLN A 58 5.77 6.08 -6.99
N LYS A 59 5.81 5.20 -7.99
CA LYS A 59 6.17 5.59 -9.35
C LYS A 59 5.09 6.55 -9.90
N TYR A 60 5.51 7.59 -10.62
CA TYR A 60 4.65 8.60 -11.26
C TYR A 60 3.92 9.57 -10.30
N MET A 61 4.50 9.87 -9.14
CA MET A 61 4.02 10.95 -8.27
C MET A 61 4.36 12.32 -8.87
N SER A 62 3.41 13.25 -8.84
CA SER A 62 3.67 14.65 -9.17
C SER A 62 4.73 15.21 -8.21
N GLY A 63 5.84 15.76 -8.73
CA GLY A 63 6.92 16.34 -7.91
C GLY A 63 7.84 15.35 -7.18
N SER A 64 7.66 14.03 -7.33
CA SER A 64 8.48 12.99 -6.66
C SER A 64 8.52 13.08 -5.12
N PHE A 65 7.43 13.56 -4.51
CA PHE A 65 7.27 13.60 -3.06
C PHE A 65 7.14 12.20 -2.45
N GLU A 66 7.09 12.13 -1.13
CA GLU A 66 7.03 10.90 -0.36
C GLU A 66 5.65 10.72 0.27
N ASN A 67 5.19 9.47 0.38
CA ASN A 67 4.00 9.15 1.16
C ASN A 67 4.46 8.73 2.56
N VAL A 68 3.98 9.43 3.59
CA VAL A 68 4.43 9.24 4.97
C VAL A 68 3.27 8.82 5.85
N GLY A 69 3.46 7.71 6.57
CA GLY A 69 2.57 7.29 7.63
C GLY A 69 2.91 7.96 8.95
N TRP A 70 1.88 8.42 9.64
CA TRP A 70 1.94 9.08 10.93
C TRP A 70 1.08 8.33 11.93
N SER A 71 1.54 8.20 13.16
CA SER A 71 0.85 7.47 14.22
C SER A 71 1.01 8.19 15.55
N ARG A 72 0.10 7.93 16.46
CA ARG A 72 0.28 8.29 17.87
C ARG A 72 1.21 7.28 18.53
N ASP A 73 1.81 7.68 19.65
CA ASP A 73 2.77 6.85 20.37
C ASP A 73 2.20 5.47 20.72
N GLY A 74 2.94 4.41 20.36
CA GLY A 74 2.52 3.02 20.58
C GLY A 74 1.37 2.52 19.71
N LEU A 75 0.91 3.31 18.71
CA LEU A 75 -0.23 2.97 17.84
C LEU A 75 0.18 2.83 16.36
N ASP A 76 1.44 2.47 16.13
CA ASP A 76 1.97 2.18 14.80
C ASP A 76 1.23 0.99 14.17
N CYS A 77 0.79 1.14 12.93
CA CYS A 77 0.24 0.02 12.18
C CYS A 77 1.39 -0.77 11.54
N LEU A 78 1.99 -1.70 12.29
CA LEU A 78 3.15 -2.48 11.83
C LEU A 78 2.85 -3.30 10.57
N TYR A 79 1.58 -3.66 10.33
CA TYR A 79 1.14 -4.31 9.10
C TYR A 79 1.58 -3.52 7.85
N ASN A 80 1.50 -2.19 7.87
CA ASN A 80 1.92 -1.37 6.74
C ASN A 80 3.40 -1.57 6.41
N ILE A 81 4.25 -1.66 7.45
CA ILE A 81 5.69 -1.91 7.30
C ILE A 81 5.91 -3.33 6.80
N TYR A 82 5.32 -4.33 7.47
CA TYR A 82 5.52 -5.74 7.15
C TYR A 82 5.15 -6.09 5.71
N MET A 83 4.09 -5.47 5.19
CA MET A 83 3.64 -5.68 3.81
C MET A 83 4.59 -5.04 2.78
N MET A 84 5.20 -3.90 3.09
CA MET A 84 6.12 -3.21 2.19
C MET A 84 7.52 -3.80 2.21
N GLU A 85 8.02 -4.16 3.39
CA GLU A 85 9.31 -4.81 3.61
C GLU A 85 9.27 -6.30 3.25
N GLU A 86 8.09 -6.82 2.86
CA GLU A 86 7.88 -8.23 2.53
C GLU A 86 8.44 -9.16 3.63
N LEU A 87 8.23 -8.85 4.92
CA LEU A 87 8.84 -9.62 6.03
C LEU A 87 8.12 -10.94 6.36
N HIS A 88 6.85 -11.05 5.97
CA HIS A 88 6.02 -12.20 6.26
C HIS A 88 5.48 -12.81 4.96
N ALA A 89 5.17 -14.10 5.01
CA ALA A 89 4.35 -14.71 4.00
C ALA A 89 2.94 -14.09 3.99
N ILE A 90 2.40 -13.90 2.80
CA ILE A 90 1.07 -13.32 2.57
C ILE A 90 0.22 -14.38 1.90
N VAL A 91 -0.91 -14.70 2.51
CA VAL A 91 -1.94 -15.56 1.90
C VAL A 91 -3.10 -14.67 1.49
N SER A 92 -3.49 -14.76 0.23
CA SER A 92 -4.56 -13.96 -0.36
C SER A 92 -5.79 -14.80 -0.67
N LEU A 93 -6.97 -14.27 -0.36
CA LEU A 93 -8.26 -14.88 -0.67
C LEU A 93 -8.98 -14.03 -1.72
N GLY A 94 -9.69 -14.67 -2.65
CA GLY A 94 -10.46 -13.99 -3.69
C GLY A 94 -9.69 -13.73 -4.99
N GLY A 95 -10.45 -13.37 -6.02
CA GLY A 95 -9.93 -13.10 -7.37
C GLY A 95 -8.94 -11.94 -7.40
N GLY A 96 -7.88 -12.08 -8.19
CA GLY A 96 -6.81 -11.10 -8.32
C GLY A 96 -5.89 -10.99 -7.11
N GLY A 97 -6.08 -11.83 -6.08
CA GLY A 97 -5.18 -11.96 -4.94
C GLY A 97 -3.77 -12.41 -5.35
N MET A 98 -2.79 -11.98 -4.57
CA MET A 98 -1.40 -12.41 -4.68
C MET A 98 -0.97 -13.03 -3.37
N ASN A 99 -0.57 -14.29 -3.39
CA ASN A 99 0.16 -14.90 -2.29
C ASN A 99 1.67 -14.65 -2.47
N LYS A 100 2.40 -14.46 -1.38
CA LYS A 100 3.85 -14.25 -1.36
C LYS A 100 4.49 -15.10 -0.27
N VAL A 101 5.64 -15.71 -0.55
CA VAL A 101 6.43 -16.46 0.43
C VAL A 101 7.90 -16.09 0.32
N ASN A 102 8.50 -15.73 1.46
CA ASN A 102 9.94 -15.57 1.57
C ASN A 102 10.55 -16.94 1.89
N LEU A 103 11.48 -17.38 1.04
CA LEU A 103 12.19 -18.63 1.23
C LEU A 103 13.45 -18.43 2.10
N PRO A 104 13.99 -19.49 2.72
CA PRO A 104 15.18 -19.40 3.58
C PRO A 104 16.43 -18.84 2.89
N ASP A 105 16.52 -18.94 1.57
CA ASP A 105 17.61 -18.38 0.75
C ASP A 105 17.43 -16.88 0.46
N GLY A 106 16.39 -16.25 1.01
CA GLY A 106 16.07 -14.84 0.82
C GLY A 106 15.30 -14.55 -0.48
N THR A 107 14.96 -15.57 -1.27
CA THR A 107 14.15 -15.38 -2.48
C THR A 107 12.67 -15.28 -2.16
N LEU A 108 11.93 -14.60 -3.04
CA LEU A 108 10.49 -14.38 -2.87
C LEU A 108 9.71 -15.05 -3.99
N GLN A 109 8.89 -16.03 -3.62
CA GLN A 109 7.96 -16.69 -4.52
C GLN A 109 6.57 -16.05 -4.49
N ARG A 110 5.91 -16.03 -5.65
CA ARG A 110 4.63 -15.35 -5.86
C ARG A 110 3.65 -16.27 -6.58
N PHE A 111 2.44 -16.33 -6.05
CA PHE A 111 1.39 -17.21 -6.51
C PHE A 111 0.12 -16.39 -6.74
N HIS A 112 -0.31 -16.29 -8.01
CA HIS A 112 -1.43 -15.44 -8.41
C HIS A 112 -2.74 -16.21 -8.42
N ASN A 113 -3.77 -15.65 -7.79
CA ASN A 113 -5.14 -16.09 -8.01
C ASN A 113 -5.63 -15.55 -9.38
N PRO A 114 -6.53 -16.25 -10.08
CA PRO A 114 -7.17 -15.73 -11.29
C PRO A 114 -7.81 -14.36 -11.06
N LYS A 115 -7.61 -13.43 -12.01
CA LYS A 115 -8.09 -12.05 -11.86
C LYS A 115 -9.60 -11.93 -12.05
N PHE A 116 -10.15 -12.68 -13.01
CA PHE A 116 -11.56 -12.59 -13.36
C PHE A 116 -12.40 -13.48 -12.44
N PRO A 117 -13.55 -13.00 -11.92
CA PRO A 117 -14.37 -13.76 -10.99
C PRO A 117 -14.80 -15.14 -11.52
N GLU A 118 -15.21 -15.24 -12.78
CA GLU A 118 -15.63 -16.49 -13.43
C GLU A 118 -14.49 -17.53 -13.39
N GLN A 119 -13.29 -17.13 -13.82
CA GLN A 119 -12.11 -18.00 -13.78
C GLN A 119 -11.70 -18.38 -12.35
N TYR A 120 -11.83 -17.46 -11.40
CA TYR A 120 -11.53 -17.75 -9.99
C TYR A 120 -12.47 -18.84 -9.44
N ILE A 121 -13.75 -18.78 -9.79
CA ILE A 121 -14.76 -19.76 -9.39
C ILE A 121 -14.50 -21.10 -10.09
N GLU A 122 -14.29 -21.09 -11.42
CA GLU A 122 -14.03 -22.31 -12.20
C GLU A 122 -12.74 -23.02 -11.78
N MET A 123 -11.72 -22.26 -11.37
CA MET A 123 -10.41 -22.78 -10.99
C MET A 123 -10.22 -22.92 -9.48
N ILE A 124 -11.29 -22.90 -8.69
CA ILE A 124 -11.19 -22.85 -7.22
C ILE A 124 -10.34 -23.99 -6.63
N ASP A 125 -10.46 -25.20 -7.16
CA ASP A 125 -9.65 -26.35 -6.71
C ASP A 125 -8.16 -26.14 -6.99
N SER A 126 -7.83 -25.53 -8.13
CA SER A 126 -6.45 -25.16 -8.47
C SER A 126 -5.90 -24.09 -7.53
N VAL A 127 -6.73 -23.09 -7.19
CA VAL A 127 -6.37 -22.04 -6.22
C VAL A 127 -6.15 -22.63 -4.84
N CYS A 128 -6.96 -23.60 -4.42
CA CYS A 128 -6.79 -24.29 -3.14
C CYS A 128 -5.50 -25.11 -3.11
N ARG A 129 -5.21 -25.92 -4.14
CA ARG A 129 -3.94 -26.68 -4.24
C ARG A 129 -2.71 -25.77 -4.20
N GLN A 130 -2.77 -24.62 -4.88
CA GLN A 130 -1.69 -23.63 -4.83
C GLN A 130 -1.43 -23.12 -3.40
N LYS A 131 -2.45 -23.06 -2.53
CA LYS A 131 -2.28 -22.70 -1.12
C LYS A 131 -1.66 -23.84 -0.31
N GLU A 132 -2.05 -25.08 -0.59
CA GLU A 132 -1.43 -26.26 0.04
C GLU A 132 0.08 -26.30 -0.29
N GLU A 133 0.44 -26.10 -1.56
CA GLU A 133 1.83 -25.96 -2.00
C GLU A 133 2.53 -24.81 -1.27
N LEU A 134 1.89 -23.65 -1.17
CA LEU A 134 2.41 -22.50 -0.43
C LEU A 134 2.72 -22.84 1.03
N PHE A 135 1.79 -23.48 1.74
CA PHE A 135 1.98 -23.87 3.14
C PHE A 135 3.07 -24.92 3.32
N SER A 136 3.38 -25.73 2.30
CA SER A 136 4.49 -26.68 2.35
C SER A 136 5.88 -26.01 2.29
N LEU A 137 5.93 -24.72 1.91
CA LEU A 137 7.15 -23.92 1.82
C LEU A 137 7.43 -23.06 3.06
N LEU A 138 6.47 -22.99 4.00
CA LEU A 138 6.58 -22.23 5.25
C LEU A 138 7.12 -23.11 6.39
#